data_AF-A0A544SVL4-F1
#
_entry.id   AF-A0A544SVL4-F1
#
_cell.length_a   1.000
_cell.length_b   1.000
_cell.length_c   1.000
_cell.angle_alpha   90.00
_cell.angle_beta   90.00
_cell.angle_gamma   90.00
#
_symmetry.space_group_name_H-M   'P 1'
#
loop_
_entity.id
_entity.type
_entity.pdbx_description
1 polymer ?
#
loop_
_entity_poly.entity_id
_entity_poly.type
_entity_poly.pdbx_seq_one_letter_code
_entity_poly.pdbx_strand_id
1 'polypeptide(L)'
;MKKIGLFLLCIMLLVACGSQTIIEWVDFVKINGKQYDAVYTAVISDSVNIGEKVGEVKFRVADNVSNPSYRIKEGDAAYWEKGTEIYSVKDRERLIAIPDASEINGYRIYKTDENNLNYHYKDIALETINKVEIYEGDYEQQLAHTIVNEQEVAEIIAILNDGETNPSFNPNTAYGDPTRFQVVLYSEEPIAYNFSIYFDGNVWFWHPWDTSIISDEIEGYIKNNE
;
A
#
# COMPACT_ATOMS: atom_id res chain seq x y z
N MET A 1 12.76 -57.28 33.44
CA MET A 1 11.72 -56.23 33.54
C MET A 1 12.24 -54.79 33.56
N LYS A 2 13.55 -54.50 33.76
CA LYS A 2 14.09 -53.12 33.81
C LYS A 2 14.41 -52.45 32.44
N LYS A 3 14.35 -53.18 31.31
CA LYS A 3 14.73 -52.65 29.98
C LYS A 3 13.57 -52.09 29.15
N ILE A 4 12.31 -52.36 29.54
CA ILE A 4 11.11 -51.88 28.83
C ILE A 4 10.74 -50.46 29.26
N GLY A 5 11.00 -50.10 30.52
CA GLY A 5 10.74 -48.74 31.03
C GLY A 5 11.63 -47.66 30.40
N LEU A 6 12.85 -47.99 29.97
CA LEU A 6 13.75 -47.05 29.32
C LEU A 6 13.35 -46.75 27.87
N PHE A 7 12.69 -47.70 27.20
CA PHE A 7 12.23 -47.53 25.81
C PHE A 7 10.97 -46.66 25.73
N LEU A 8 10.07 -46.79 26.72
CA LEU A 8 8.88 -45.93 26.85
C LEU A 8 9.21 -44.48 27.20
N LEU A 9 10.31 -44.23 27.91
CA LEU A 9 10.77 -42.87 28.24
C LEU A 9 11.36 -42.13 27.02
N CYS A 10 12.01 -42.85 26.09
CA CYS A 10 12.51 -42.25 24.84
C CYS A 10 11.40 -41.88 23.85
N ILE A 11 10.26 -42.57 23.86
CA ILE A 11 9.14 -42.27 22.95
C ILE A 11 8.38 -41.01 23.40
N MET A 12 8.33 -40.70 24.70
CA MET A 12 7.72 -39.45 25.19
C MET A 12 8.53 -38.19 24.89
N LEU A 13 9.84 -38.29 24.62
CA LEU A 13 10.68 -37.13 24.28
C LEU A 13 10.59 -36.71 22.80
N LEU A 14 9.94 -37.51 21.95
CA LEU A 14 9.76 -37.21 20.52
C LEU A 14 8.47 -36.44 20.21
N VAL A 15 7.63 -36.15 21.22
CA VAL A 15 6.39 -35.38 21.08
C VAL A 15 6.54 -33.97 21.65
N ALA A 16 7.70 -33.34 21.43
CA ALA A 16 7.80 -31.88 21.48
C ALA A 16 7.49 -31.37 20.07
N CYS A 17 6.20 -31.42 19.70
CA CYS A 17 5.70 -30.82 18.47
C CYS A 17 5.96 -29.32 18.56
N GLY A 18 6.97 -28.84 17.83
CA GLY A 18 7.30 -27.42 17.78
C GLY A 18 6.12 -26.66 17.20
N SER A 19 5.52 -25.78 17.99
CA SER A 19 4.54 -24.83 17.52
C SER A 19 5.21 -23.95 16.46
N GLN A 20 4.93 -24.19 15.18
CA GLN A 20 5.33 -23.28 14.12
C GLN A 20 4.60 -21.95 14.34
N THR A 21 5.32 -20.95 14.83
CA THR A 21 4.78 -19.60 14.98
C THR A 21 4.81 -18.96 13.61
N ILE A 22 3.63 -18.62 13.08
CA ILE A 22 3.49 -17.79 11.89
C ILE A 22 3.56 -16.34 12.37
N ILE A 23 4.51 -15.59 11.82
CA ILE A 23 4.67 -14.16 12.12
C ILE A 23 4.08 -13.40 10.94
N GLU A 24 3.08 -12.56 11.22
CA GLU A 24 2.61 -11.55 10.26
C GLU A 24 3.54 -10.34 10.33
N TRP A 25 4.23 -10.08 9.23
CA TRP A 25 5.18 -8.98 9.13
C TRP A 25 4.49 -7.72 8.64
N VAL A 26 4.91 -6.57 9.14
CA VAL A 26 4.66 -5.31 8.43
C VAL A 26 5.53 -5.30 7.18
N ASP A 27 5.04 -4.74 6.08
CA ASP A 27 5.85 -4.62 4.85
C ASP A 27 6.98 -3.60 5.05
N PHE A 28 8.18 -4.09 5.32
CA PHE A 28 9.36 -3.28 5.62
C PHE A 28 10.58 -3.69 4.80
N VAL A 29 11.53 -2.77 4.67
CA VAL A 29 12.90 -3.00 4.19
C VAL A 29 13.88 -2.29 5.12
N LYS A 30 14.96 -2.96 5.53
CA LYS A 30 16.04 -2.35 6.33
C LYS A 30 17.31 -2.21 5.51
N ILE A 31 17.69 -0.97 5.20
CA ILE A 31 18.87 -0.66 4.41
C ILE A 31 19.54 0.61 4.93
N ASN A 32 20.87 0.69 4.82
CA ASN A 32 21.69 1.81 5.26
C ASN A 32 21.45 2.20 6.73
N GLY A 33 21.23 1.20 7.59
CA GLY A 33 20.97 1.40 9.02
C GLY A 33 19.59 1.93 9.37
N LYS A 34 18.72 2.18 8.38
CA LYS A 34 17.33 2.66 8.56
C LYS A 34 16.34 1.58 8.19
N GLN A 35 15.22 1.54 8.90
CA GLN A 35 14.04 0.77 8.48
C GLN A 35 13.11 1.71 7.70
N TYR A 36 12.56 1.16 6.62
CA TYR A 36 11.55 1.80 5.80
C TYR A 36 10.33 0.89 5.75
N ASP A 37 9.14 1.46 5.90
CA ASP A 37 7.87 0.75 5.86
C ASP A 37 7.09 1.18 4.61
N ALA A 38 6.35 0.25 4.00
CA ALA A 38 5.61 0.50 2.77
C ALA A 38 4.53 1.58 2.95
N VAL A 39 4.31 2.38 1.91
CA VAL A 39 3.31 3.45 1.89
C VAL A 39 2.31 3.19 0.76
N TYR A 40 1.15 2.65 1.10
CA TYR A 40 0.13 2.27 0.12
C TYR A 40 -0.71 3.43 -0.43
N THR A 41 -0.63 4.61 0.19
CA THR A 41 -1.29 5.85 -0.29
C THR A 41 -0.35 6.76 -1.08
N ALA A 42 0.85 6.31 -1.40
CA ALA A 42 1.85 7.06 -2.15
C ALA A 42 2.30 6.29 -3.39
N VAL A 43 2.40 7.00 -4.50
CA VAL A 43 2.83 6.46 -5.79
C VAL A 43 3.92 7.37 -6.33
N ILE A 44 4.91 6.82 -7.03
CA ILE A 44 5.85 7.68 -7.77
C ILE A 44 5.07 8.44 -8.85
N SER A 45 5.22 9.76 -8.95
CA SER A 45 4.46 10.54 -9.93
C SER A 45 4.88 10.24 -11.37
N ASP A 46 6.16 9.95 -11.58
CA ASP A 46 6.74 9.49 -12.84
C ASP A 46 8.05 8.74 -12.56
N SER A 47 8.36 7.72 -13.37
CA SER A 47 9.62 6.97 -13.31
C SER A 47 10.89 7.84 -13.37
N VAL A 48 10.83 9.03 -13.97
CA VAL A 48 11.92 10.00 -13.99
C VAL A 48 12.30 10.48 -12.58
N ASN A 49 11.40 10.35 -11.60
CA ASN A 49 11.65 10.72 -10.21
C ASN A 49 12.36 9.64 -9.40
N ILE A 50 12.66 8.49 -10.03
CA ILE A 50 13.52 7.46 -9.45
C ILE A 50 14.98 7.89 -9.55
N GLY A 51 15.70 7.79 -8.43
CA GLY A 51 17.11 8.13 -8.30
C GLY A 51 18.04 6.93 -8.51
N GLU A 52 19.21 7.00 -7.90
CA GLU A 52 20.24 5.97 -8.00
C GLU A 52 19.90 4.73 -7.14
N LYS A 53 20.48 3.58 -7.48
CA LYS A 53 20.44 2.36 -6.66
C LYS A 53 21.14 2.63 -5.33
N VAL A 54 20.43 2.46 -4.23
CA VAL A 54 20.94 2.67 -2.86
C VAL A 54 21.17 1.38 -2.09
N GLY A 55 20.74 0.25 -2.63
CA GLY A 55 20.91 -1.04 -1.99
C GLY A 55 20.28 -2.20 -2.74
N GLU A 56 20.26 -3.33 -2.08
CA GLU A 56 19.68 -4.57 -2.57
C GLU A 56 19.24 -5.43 -1.37
N VAL A 57 18.13 -6.13 -1.52
CA VAL A 57 17.62 -7.06 -0.52
C VAL A 57 18.56 -8.25 -0.39
N LYS A 58 18.98 -8.54 0.85
CA LYS A 58 19.89 -9.65 1.16
C LYS A 58 19.16 -10.88 1.70
N PHE A 59 18.00 -10.67 2.31
CA PHE A 59 17.23 -11.74 2.94
C PHE A 59 15.74 -11.39 3.02
N ARG A 60 14.89 -12.31 2.54
CA ARG A 60 13.44 -12.25 2.70
C ARG A 60 13.06 -12.88 4.04
N VAL A 61 12.44 -12.11 4.92
CA VAL A 61 12.08 -12.55 6.27
C VAL A 61 10.82 -13.41 6.25
N ALA A 62 9.82 -13.05 5.44
CA ALA A 62 8.60 -13.85 5.27
C ALA A 62 8.94 -15.28 4.83
N ASP A 63 8.31 -16.24 5.51
CA ASP A 63 8.48 -17.69 5.39
C ASP A 63 9.87 -18.26 5.76
N ASN A 64 10.85 -17.42 6.06
CA ASN A 64 12.21 -17.84 6.46
C ASN A 64 12.50 -17.63 7.95
N VAL A 65 11.66 -16.87 8.65
CA VAL A 65 11.79 -16.58 10.09
C VAL A 65 10.51 -16.97 10.82
N SER A 66 10.65 -17.92 11.76
CA SER A 66 9.57 -18.36 12.67
C SER A 66 9.84 -18.01 14.14
N ASN A 67 10.97 -17.37 14.44
CA ASN A 67 11.32 -16.96 15.79
C ASN A 67 10.76 -15.55 16.07
N PRO A 68 9.77 -15.38 16.98
CA PRO A 68 9.19 -14.08 17.29
C PRO A 68 10.18 -13.12 17.96
N SER A 69 11.31 -13.62 18.46
CA SER A 69 12.41 -12.80 18.98
C SER A 69 13.46 -12.42 17.93
N TYR A 70 13.18 -12.68 16.64
CA TYR A 70 14.07 -12.26 15.56
C TYR A 70 14.24 -10.74 15.53
N ARG A 71 15.48 -10.30 15.34
CA ARG A 71 15.83 -8.88 15.25
C ARG A 71 16.18 -8.56 13.81
N ILE A 72 15.43 -7.63 13.22
CA ILE A 72 15.60 -7.17 11.84
C ILE A 72 17.02 -6.60 11.63
N LYS A 73 17.68 -7.08 10.58
CA LYS A 73 19.08 -6.78 10.23
C LYS A 73 19.18 -6.01 8.93
N GLU A 74 20.37 -5.47 8.68
CA GLU A 74 20.71 -4.79 7.44
C GLU A 74 20.55 -5.73 6.22
N GLY A 75 19.75 -5.30 5.24
CA GLY A 75 19.40 -6.05 4.05
C GLY A 75 18.19 -6.99 4.20
N ASP A 76 17.53 -7.00 5.36
CA ASP A 76 16.27 -7.73 5.53
C ASP A 76 15.13 -6.98 4.83
N ALA A 77 14.26 -7.70 4.15
CA ALA A 77 12.95 -7.23 3.69
C ALA A 77 11.87 -8.21 4.15
N ALA A 78 10.68 -7.70 4.45
CA ALA A 78 9.55 -8.54 4.83
C ALA A 78 9.20 -9.50 3.69
N TYR A 79 8.88 -8.96 2.51
CA TYR A 79 8.30 -9.73 1.41
C TYR A 79 9.15 -9.80 0.13
N TRP A 80 10.13 -8.92 -0.05
CA TRP A 80 10.96 -8.92 -1.26
C TRP A 80 11.98 -10.05 -1.30
N GLU A 81 12.16 -10.61 -2.48
CA GLU A 81 13.16 -11.64 -2.72
C GLU A 81 14.58 -11.08 -2.63
N LYS A 82 15.52 -11.94 -2.23
CA LYS A 82 16.95 -11.61 -2.27
C LYS A 82 17.36 -11.22 -3.69
N GLY A 83 18.13 -10.15 -3.82
CA GLY A 83 18.56 -9.61 -5.12
C GLY A 83 17.68 -8.48 -5.64
N THR A 84 16.53 -8.22 -5.01
CA THR A 84 15.66 -7.10 -5.39
C THR A 84 16.37 -5.78 -5.15
N GLU A 85 16.46 -4.95 -6.18
CA GLU A 85 17.15 -3.66 -6.13
C GLU A 85 16.31 -2.60 -5.44
N ILE A 86 16.99 -1.71 -4.72
CA ILE A 86 16.36 -0.62 -3.96
C ILE A 86 16.92 0.69 -4.48
N TYR A 87 16.04 1.62 -4.80
CA TYR A 87 16.35 2.92 -5.40
C TYR A 87 16.00 4.06 -4.45
N SER A 88 16.72 5.17 -4.58
CA SER A 88 16.31 6.45 -3.97
C SER A 88 15.16 7.08 -4.73
N VAL A 89 14.42 7.98 -4.09
CA VAL A 89 13.49 8.90 -4.76
C VAL A 89 14.16 10.28 -4.82
N LYS A 90 14.15 10.92 -6.00
CA LYS A 90 14.74 12.25 -6.20
C LYS A 90 14.09 13.27 -5.27
N ASP A 91 14.93 14.15 -4.70
CA ASP A 91 14.52 15.23 -3.79
C ASP A 91 13.69 14.76 -2.56
N ARG A 92 13.85 13.48 -2.18
CA ARG A 92 13.12 12.82 -1.08
C ARG A 92 13.99 11.81 -0.33
N GLU A 93 14.94 12.30 0.47
CA GLU A 93 15.90 11.47 1.23
C GLU A 93 15.30 10.45 2.21
N ARG A 94 14.02 10.62 2.57
CA ARG A 94 13.29 9.74 3.50
C ARG A 94 12.52 8.62 2.80
N LEU A 95 12.56 8.59 1.47
CA LEU A 95 11.84 7.62 0.66
C LEU A 95 12.83 6.75 -0.12
N ILE A 96 12.43 5.49 -0.26
CA ILE A 96 13.03 4.56 -1.21
C ILE A 96 11.92 3.97 -2.08
N ALA A 97 12.31 3.50 -3.25
CA ALA A 97 11.43 2.88 -4.22
C ALA A 97 11.96 1.48 -4.57
N ILE A 98 11.06 0.52 -4.67
CA ILE A 98 11.37 -0.84 -5.09
C ILE A 98 10.53 -1.17 -6.32
N PRO A 99 11.12 -1.68 -7.43
CA PRO A 99 10.36 -2.03 -8.62
C PRO A 99 9.25 -3.03 -8.30
N ASP A 100 8.02 -2.68 -8.68
CA ASP A 100 6.83 -3.51 -8.52
C ASP A 100 5.89 -3.24 -9.70
N ALA A 101 5.79 -4.21 -10.61
CA ALA A 101 4.96 -4.09 -11.81
C ALA A 101 3.45 -4.04 -11.51
N SER A 102 3.03 -4.36 -10.28
CA SER A 102 1.64 -4.24 -9.85
C SER A 102 1.27 -2.85 -9.33
N GLU A 103 2.26 -1.98 -9.10
CA GLU A 103 2.05 -0.61 -8.64
C GLU A 103 1.91 0.35 -9.83
N ILE A 104 1.12 1.41 -9.64
CA ILE A 104 1.04 2.52 -10.58
C ILE A 104 2.45 3.11 -10.74
N ASN A 105 2.84 3.34 -11.99
CA ASN A 105 4.19 3.77 -12.37
C ASN A 105 5.33 2.82 -11.96
N GLY A 106 5.03 1.59 -11.54
CA GLY A 106 5.97 0.47 -11.47
C GLY A 106 6.87 0.42 -10.24
N TYR A 107 6.57 1.16 -9.18
CA TYR A 107 7.37 1.17 -7.95
C TYR A 107 6.52 1.26 -6.69
N ARG A 108 6.82 0.39 -5.72
CA ARG A 108 6.32 0.54 -4.35
C ARG A 108 7.19 1.51 -3.57
N ILE A 109 6.55 2.46 -2.91
CA ILE A 109 7.21 3.47 -2.07
C ILE A 109 7.32 2.99 -0.63
N TYR A 110 8.48 3.22 -0.03
CA TYR A 110 8.69 3.01 1.41
C TYR A 110 9.24 4.28 2.05
N LYS A 111 8.85 4.53 3.31
CA LYS A 111 9.29 5.70 4.08
C LYS A 111 9.99 5.29 5.36
N THR A 112 10.95 6.10 5.81
CA THR A 112 11.50 5.95 7.16
C THR A 112 10.68 6.74 8.19
N ASP A 113 10.54 6.17 9.38
CA ASP A 113 9.58 6.58 10.43
C ASP A 113 10.00 7.81 11.25
N GLU A 114 11.05 8.54 10.81
CA GLU A 114 11.65 9.61 11.61
C GLU A 114 10.75 10.85 11.78
N ASN A 115 9.63 10.99 11.07
CA ASN A 115 8.57 12.01 11.30
C ASN A 115 7.26 11.61 10.59
N ASN A 116 6.13 12.18 11.05
CA ASN A 116 4.75 12.10 10.48
C ASN A 116 4.65 12.57 9.00
N LEU A 117 5.42 11.99 8.08
CA LEU A 117 5.10 12.04 6.65
C LEU A 117 3.91 11.12 6.44
N ASN A 118 2.75 11.65 6.81
CA ASN A 118 1.49 10.98 6.65
C ASN A 118 0.90 11.42 5.32
N TYR A 119 0.84 10.48 4.39
CA TYR A 119 0.12 10.63 3.13
C TYR A 119 -1.38 10.39 3.39
N HIS A 120 -1.92 11.05 4.40
CA HIS A 120 -3.35 11.09 4.66
C HIS A 120 -3.96 12.20 3.81
N TYR A 121 -5.18 11.97 3.32
CA TYR A 121 -5.87 12.92 2.46
C TYR A 121 -5.94 14.34 3.04
N LYS A 122 -6.23 14.46 4.34
CA LYS A 122 -6.34 15.75 5.05
C LYS A 122 -5.04 16.55 5.13
N ASP A 123 -3.90 15.90 4.96
CA ASP A 123 -2.57 16.52 5.07
C ASP A 123 -2.05 16.95 3.68
N ILE A 124 -2.84 16.76 2.62
CA ILE A 124 -2.51 17.16 1.25
C ILE A 124 -2.82 18.64 1.05
N ALA A 125 -1.90 19.35 0.41
CA ALA A 125 -2.14 20.67 -0.17
C ALA A 125 -2.97 20.52 -1.46
N LEU A 126 -4.28 20.30 -1.32
CA LEU A 126 -5.19 19.99 -2.43
C LEU A 126 -5.19 21.07 -3.54
N GLU A 127 -4.88 22.31 -3.19
CA GLU A 127 -4.73 23.43 -4.13
C GLU A 127 -3.55 23.30 -5.10
N THR A 128 -2.62 22.37 -4.83
CA THR A 128 -1.47 22.08 -5.70
C THR A 128 -1.72 20.97 -6.70
N ILE A 129 -2.87 20.28 -6.59
CA ILE A 129 -3.23 19.16 -7.46
C ILE A 129 -3.66 19.71 -8.81
N ASN A 130 -3.03 19.21 -9.88
CA ASN A 130 -3.26 19.68 -11.25
C ASN A 130 -3.59 18.56 -12.24
N LYS A 131 -3.51 17.30 -11.80
CA LYS A 131 -3.89 16.13 -12.59
C LYS A 131 -4.49 15.07 -11.67
N VAL A 132 -5.56 14.43 -12.14
CA VAL A 132 -6.16 13.25 -11.53
C VAL A 132 -6.10 12.11 -12.53
N GLU A 133 -5.68 10.94 -12.09
CA GLU A 133 -5.84 9.71 -12.85
C GLU A 133 -6.74 8.74 -12.10
N ILE A 134 -7.59 8.05 -12.84
CA ILE A 134 -8.51 7.05 -12.31
C ILE A 134 -8.14 5.70 -12.89
N TYR A 135 -7.94 4.72 -12.03
CA TYR A 135 -7.65 3.35 -12.42
C TYR A 135 -8.76 2.42 -11.95
N GLU A 136 -9.12 1.45 -12.79
CA GLU A 136 -10.07 0.39 -12.48
C GLU A 136 -9.32 -0.94 -12.30
N GLY A 137 -9.79 -1.77 -11.35
CA GLY A 137 -9.29 -3.12 -11.13
C GLY A 137 -8.50 -3.29 -9.83
N ASP A 138 -8.59 -4.49 -9.26
CA ASP A 138 -7.98 -4.81 -7.96
C ASP A 138 -6.51 -5.25 -8.06
N TYR A 139 -6.16 -6.00 -9.10
CA TYR A 139 -4.84 -6.62 -9.28
C TYR A 139 -4.11 -6.13 -10.53
N GLU A 140 -4.82 -5.95 -11.63
CA GLU A 140 -4.30 -5.38 -12.87
C GLU A 140 -4.98 -4.03 -13.09
N GLN A 141 -4.41 -3.00 -12.47
CA GLN A 141 -4.95 -1.65 -12.53
C GLN A 141 -4.83 -1.11 -13.96
N GLN A 142 -5.97 -0.79 -14.56
CA GLN A 142 -6.03 -0.20 -15.89
C GLN A 142 -6.40 1.27 -15.77
N LEU A 143 -5.59 2.13 -16.38
CA LEU A 143 -5.89 3.56 -16.46
C LEU A 143 -7.20 3.73 -17.24
N ALA A 144 -8.24 4.19 -16.55
CA ALA A 144 -9.53 4.51 -17.13
C ALA A 144 -9.53 5.94 -17.67
N HIS A 145 -9.07 6.90 -16.86
CA HIS A 145 -9.13 8.32 -17.19
C HIS A 145 -7.92 9.12 -16.72
N THR A 146 -7.58 10.16 -17.48
CA THR A 146 -6.62 11.19 -17.11
C THR A 146 -7.28 12.54 -17.26
N ILE A 147 -7.32 13.30 -16.16
CA ILE A 147 -8.04 14.56 -16.04
C ILE A 147 -7.02 15.64 -15.70
N VAL A 148 -6.87 16.61 -16.58
CA VAL A 148 -5.93 17.75 -16.45
C VAL A 148 -6.62 19.11 -16.54
N ASN A 149 -7.94 19.12 -16.76
CA ASN A 149 -8.72 20.33 -16.75
C ASN A 149 -8.86 20.83 -15.30
N GLU A 150 -8.40 22.05 -15.03
CA GLU A 150 -8.39 22.65 -13.69
C GLU A 150 -9.77 22.66 -13.03
N GLN A 151 -10.83 22.92 -13.81
CA GLN A 151 -12.19 22.90 -13.30
C GLN A 151 -12.64 21.49 -12.92
N GLU A 152 -12.40 20.49 -13.77
CA GLU A 152 -12.79 19.10 -13.50
C GLU A 152 -12.00 18.51 -12.32
N VAL A 153 -10.70 18.85 -12.21
CA VAL A 153 -9.88 18.50 -11.05
C VAL A 153 -10.47 19.09 -9.77
N ALA A 154 -10.84 20.37 -9.79
CA ALA A 154 -11.45 21.03 -8.63
C ALA A 154 -12.82 20.43 -8.28
N GLU A 155 -13.63 20.06 -9.27
CA GLU A 155 -14.93 19.41 -9.06
C GLU A 155 -14.78 18.02 -8.41
N ILE A 156 -13.83 17.19 -8.85
CA ILE A 156 -13.54 15.90 -8.21
C ILE A 156 -13.10 16.09 -6.76
N ILE A 157 -12.20 17.04 -6.50
CA ILE A 157 -11.74 17.34 -5.15
C ILE A 157 -12.91 17.82 -4.28
N ALA A 158 -13.81 18.63 -4.82
CA ALA A 158 -15.03 19.07 -4.12
C ALA A 158 -15.93 17.87 -3.76
N ILE A 159 -16.19 16.96 -4.70
CA ILE A 159 -16.99 15.75 -4.45
C ILE A 159 -16.40 14.89 -3.31
N LEU A 160 -15.07 14.74 -3.28
CA LEU A 160 -14.39 13.99 -2.22
C LEU A 160 -14.52 14.69 -0.86
N ASN A 161 -14.38 16.02 -0.82
CA ASN A 161 -14.47 16.82 0.40
C ASN A 161 -15.89 16.94 0.97
N ASP A 162 -16.90 17.01 0.09
CA ASP A 162 -18.31 17.20 0.45
C ASP A 162 -18.97 15.90 0.90
N GLY A 163 -18.21 14.80 0.97
CA GLY A 163 -18.71 13.52 1.41
C GLY A 163 -19.29 13.53 2.82
N GLU A 164 -20.39 12.79 3.00
CA GLU A 164 -21.08 12.66 4.28
C GLU A 164 -20.51 11.47 5.06
N THR A 165 -19.88 11.75 6.20
CA THR A 165 -19.36 10.70 7.09
C THR A 165 -20.51 9.91 7.73
N ASN A 166 -20.51 8.60 7.54
CA ASN A 166 -21.49 7.71 8.14
C ASN A 166 -20.82 6.48 8.74
N PRO A 167 -20.50 6.49 10.06
CA PRO A 167 -19.82 5.37 10.72
C PRO A 167 -20.65 4.08 10.80
N SER A 168 -21.97 4.17 10.58
CA SER A 168 -22.89 3.02 10.57
C SER A 168 -23.19 2.52 9.15
N PHE A 169 -22.60 3.14 8.12
CA PHE A 169 -22.76 2.69 6.76
C PHE A 169 -22.13 1.31 6.58
N ASN A 170 -22.87 0.42 5.91
CA ASN A 170 -22.37 -0.88 5.51
C ASN A 170 -22.62 -1.02 4.00
N PRO A 171 -21.58 -1.26 3.19
CA PRO A 171 -21.74 -1.43 1.75
C PRO A 171 -22.71 -2.56 1.40
N ASN A 172 -23.47 -2.37 0.32
CA ASN A 172 -24.29 -3.44 -0.24
C ASN A 172 -23.43 -4.50 -0.93
N THR A 173 -23.35 -5.69 -0.31
CA THR A 173 -22.59 -6.82 -0.86
C THR A 173 -23.45 -7.95 -1.42
N ALA A 174 -24.74 -7.67 -1.69
CA ALA A 174 -25.69 -8.69 -2.16
C ALA A 174 -25.29 -9.33 -3.50
N TYR A 175 -24.50 -8.63 -4.32
CA TYR A 175 -24.09 -9.06 -5.67
C TYR A 175 -22.58 -9.23 -5.82
N GLY A 176 -21.82 -9.20 -4.72
CA GLY A 176 -20.37 -9.25 -4.71
C GLY A 176 -19.76 -8.12 -3.90
N ASP A 177 -18.43 -8.04 -3.89
CA ASP A 177 -17.71 -6.94 -3.27
C ASP A 177 -17.90 -5.64 -4.07
N PRO A 178 -17.87 -4.46 -3.42
CA PRO A 178 -17.95 -3.18 -4.10
C PRO A 178 -16.85 -3.04 -5.16
N THR A 179 -17.20 -2.48 -6.32
CA THR A 179 -16.22 -2.18 -7.37
C THR A 179 -15.28 -1.09 -6.88
N ARG A 180 -13.97 -1.36 -6.93
CA ARG A 180 -12.91 -0.46 -6.47
C ARG A 180 -12.28 0.29 -7.63
N PHE A 181 -12.05 1.57 -7.41
CA PHE A 181 -11.28 2.44 -8.28
C PHE A 181 -10.14 3.08 -7.48
N GLN A 182 -8.99 3.29 -8.11
CA GLN A 182 -7.95 4.16 -7.58
C GLN A 182 -8.11 5.56 -8.14
N VAL A 183 -8.05 6.56 -7.28
CA VAL A 183 -7.96 7.97 -7.64
C VAL A 183 -6.58 8.44 -7.22
N VAL A 184 -5.76 8.78 -8.20
CA VAL A 184 -4.40 9.27 -7.99
C VAL A 184 -4.34 10.77 -8.25
N LEU A 185 -3.96 11.52 -7.22
CA LEU A 185 -3.86 12.97 -7.23
C LEU A 185 -2.40 13.39 -7.43
N TYR A 186 -2.12 14.07 -8.53
CA TYR A 186 -0.79 14.50 -8.91
C TYR A 186 -0.61 16.00 -8.69
N SER A 187 0.57 16.35 -8.20
CA SER A 187 1.14 17.70 -8.20
C SER A 187 2.49 17.65 -8.93
N GLU A 188 3.24 18.75 -8.90
CA GLU A 188 4.62 18.80 -9.40
C GLU A 188 5.64 18.02 -8.54
N GLU A 189 5.19 17.40 -7.45
CA GLU A 189 6.06 16.67 -6.54
C GLU A 189 6.43 15.26 -7.05
N PRO A 190 7.56 14.69 -6.59
CA PRO A 190 7.98 13.33 -6.94
C PRO A 190 6.98 12.22 -6.57
N ILE A 191 6.06 12.50 -5.64
CA ILE A 191 5.08 11.56 -5.11
C ILE A 191 3.67 12.07 -5.40
N ALA A 192 2.84 11.21 -5.97
CA ALA A 192 1.40 11.38 -6.10
C ALA A 192 0.67 10.63 -4.99
N TYR A 193 -0.56 11.03 -4.70
CA TYR A 193 -1.37 10.47 -3.61
C TYR A 193 -2.42 9.52 -4.17
N ASN A 194 -2.48 8.30 -3.66
CA ASN A 194 -3.39 7.28 -4.14
C ASN A 194 -4.46 6.94 -3.10
N PHE A 195 -5.73 7.04 -3.51
CA PHE A 195 -6.89 6.72 -2.69
C PHE A 195 -7.82 5.76 -3.39
N SER A 196 -8.46 4.90 -2.59
CA SER A 196 -9.49 4.00 -3.11
C SER A 196 -10.87 4.61 -2.93
N ILE A 197 -11.66 4.63 -4.00
CA ILE A 197 -13.10 4.89 -3.95
C ILE A 197 -13.84 3.63 -4.40
N TYR A 198 -15.08 3.48 -3.96
CA TYR A 198 -15.84 2.25 -4.09
C TYR A 198 -17.27 2.54 -4.54
N PHE A 199 -17.82 1.62 -5.34
CA PHE A 199 -19.23 1.62 -5.73
C PHE A 199 -19.86 0.27 -5.35
N ASP A 200 -20.89 0.29 -4.50
CA ASP A 200 -21.57 -0.93 -4.03
C ASP A 200 -22.79 -1.35 -4.88
N GLY A 201 -22.96 -0.72 -6.04
CA GLY A 201 -24.13 -0.89 -6.91
C GLY A 201 -25.24 0.14 -6.66
N ASN A 202 -25.20 0.88 -5.55
CA ASN A 202 -26.17 1.93 -5.24
C ASN A 202 -25.51 3.27 -4.90
N VAL A 203 -24.43 3.26 -4.12
CA VAL A 203 -23.78 4.48 -3.62
C VAL A 203 -22.28 4.43 -3.82
N TRP A 204 -21.70 5.62 -3.96
CA TRP A 204 -20.26 5.83 -3.98
C TRP A 204 -19.77 6.16 -2.58
N PHE A 205 -18.65 5.56 -2.16
CA PHE A 205 -18.06 5.82 -0.86
C PHE A 205 -16.55 5.61 -0.87
N TRP A 206 -15.88 6.14 0.16
CA TRP A 206 -14.45 6.01 0.36
C TRP A 206 -14.08 6.15 1.83
N HIS A 207 -12.79 5.98 2.14
CA HIS A 207 -12.29 5.97 3.52
C HIS A 207 -11.13 6.96 3.72
N PRO A 208 -11.39 8.28 3.74
CA PRO A 208 -10.35 9.27 4.03
C PRO A 208 -9.81 9.13 5.46
N TRP A 209 -10.69 8.77 6.40
CA TRP A 209 -10.42 8.41 7.81
C TRP A 209 -11.50 7.45 8.31
N ASP A 210 -12.75 7.90 8.23
CA ASP A 210 -13.97 7.13 8.41
C ASP A 210 -14.65 6.91 7.05
N THR A 211 -15.65 6.03 7.00
CA THR A 211 -16.45 5.86 5.78
C THR A 211 -17.23 7.12 5.45
N SER A 212 -17.02 7.63 4.24
CA SER A 212 -17.67 8.80 3.69
C SER A 212 -18.42 8.44 2.41
N ILE A 213 -19.71 8.74 2.36
CA ILE A 213 -20.54 8.59 1.15
C ILE A 213 -20.36 9.86 0.31
N ILE A 214 -20.12 9.72 -1.00
CA ILE A 214 -19.86 10.85 -1.90
C ILE A 214 -20.94 10.94 -2.99
N SER A 215 -21.04 12.11 -3.62
CA SER A 215 -22.01 12.40 -4.68
C SER A 215 -21.88 11.44 -5.87
N ASP A 216 -23.03 11.02 -6.40
CA ASP A 216 -23.20 10.21 -7.61
C ASP A 216 -22.54 10.87 -8.84
N GLU A 217 -22.35 12.19 -8.80
CA GLU A 217 -21.66 12.97 -9.84
C GLU A 217 -20.25 12.44 -10.14
N ILE A 218 -19.60 11.76 -9.19
CA ILE A 218 -18.29 11.13 -9.41
C ILE A 218 -18.31 10.11 -10.56
N GLU A 219 -19.46 9.48 -10.80
CA GLU A 219 -19.64 8.52 -11.89
C GLU A 219 -19.34 9.15 -13.26
N GLY A 220 -19.65 10.45 -13.43
CA GLY A 220 -19.36 11.19 -14.65
C GLY A 220 -17.87 11.30 -14.97
N TYR A 221 -16.99 11.23 -13.97
CA TYR A 221 -15.54 11.25 -14.16
C TYR A 221 -14.94 9.85 -14.29
N ILE A 222 -15.65 8.82 -13.81
CA ILE A 222 -15.18 7.42 -13.80
C ILE A 222 -15.62 6.63 -15.04
N LYS A 223 -16.80 6.94 -15.60
CA LYS A 223 -17.41 6.17 -16.70
C LYS A 223 -17.55 6.95 -18.00
N ASN A 224 -16.96 8.15 -18.11
CA ASN A 224 -17.09 8.95 -19.33
C ASN A 224 -16.28 8.33 -20.47
N ASN A 225 -16.95 7.47 -21.23
CA ASN A 225 -16.53 7.02 -22.54
C ASN A 225 -16.69 8.19 -23.53
N GLU A 226 -15.64 8.99 -23.71
CA GLU A 226 -15.43 9.68 -24.99
C GLU A 226 -14.65 8.79 -25.96
#